data_AF-A0A3Q2CV12-F1
#
_entry.id   AF-A0A3Q2CV12-F1
#
_cell.length_a   1.000
_cell.length_b   1.000
_cell.length_c   1.000
_cell.angle_alpha   90.00
_cell.angle_beta   90.00
_cell.angle_gamma   90.00
#
_symmetry.space_group_name_H-M   'P 1'
#
loop_
_entity.id
_entity.type
_entity.pdbx_description
1 polymer ?
#
loop_
_entity_poly.entity_id
_entity_poly.type
_entity_poly.pdbx_seq_one_letter_code
_entity_poly.pdbx_strand_id
1 'polypeptide(L)'
;MAEMAGGLTEQRFAQRVYDSLQAVSCPLVEDLYLQEEESKLELLCSPSILRTDILAWICCRVSPKFAATKASSAESKDPHSLEKRMAAMGQELLLCRADELDLIRGQTSPQRQLHFLEQLLSFIPGRKTSAAPGGDVEPLLSELFSAENALRLRQMLQPSLDPWPAHIETLQEVPESPRGELPDVSELLQSTQAELELLQSKCDFLNAEEKNPTFSSSSLRLAAGDLHQQMTTFGHLYEADLGVYCGRDLPSFSSESDIFQRVHQKLMVCNTELEMQKETSAASESVSEEVKRLQTEARYWSRGQKHTLPNQLEEITRRIGNIASQLDTR
;
A
#
# COMPACT_ATOMS: atom_id res chain seq x y z
N MET A 1 33.33 -39.90 16.73
CA MET A 1 33.46 -38.66 17.53
C MET A 1 32.90 -37.40 16.85
N ALA A 2 32.75 -37.36 15.52
CA ALA A 2 32.15 -36.20 14.82
C ALA A 2 30.61 -36.11 14.95
N GLU A 3 29.87 -37.23 15.00
CA GLU A 3 28.40 -37.23 15.16
C GLU A 3 27.93 -36.62 16.50
N MET A 4 28.64 -36.89 17.60
CA MET A 4 28.31 -36.36 18.94
C MET A 4 28.41 -34.83 19.00
N ALA A 5 29.30 -34.23 18.21
CA ALA A 5 29.45 -32.77 18.17
C ALA A 5 28.33 -32.10 17.33
N GLY A 6 27.86 -32.77 16.28
CA GLY A 6 26.75 -32.30 15.43
C GLY A 6 25.42 -32.25 16.19
N GLY A 7 25.12 -33.30 16.97
CA GLY A 7 23.88 -33.35 17.78
C GLY A 7 23.76 -32.20 18.78
N LEU A 8 24.86 -31.84 19.45
CA LEU A 8 24.89 -30.71 20.38
C LEU A 8 24.66 -29.35 19.70
N THR A 9 25.11 -29.17 18.45
CA THR A 9 24.86 -27.93 17.70
C THR A 9 23.41 -27.83 17.23
N GLU A 10 22.79 -28.95 16.86
CA GLU A 10 21.40 -29.03 16.43
C GLU A 10 20.43 -28.82 17.60
N GLN A 11 20.71 -29.42 18.77
CA GLN A 11 19.94 -29.21 19.99
C GLN A 11 19.90 -27.73 20.41
N ARG A 12 21.04 -27.05 20.41
CA ARG A 12 21.10 -25.60 20.67
C ARG A 12 20.39 -24.77 19.61
N PHE A 13 20.38 -25.22 18.37
CA PHE A 13 19.65 -24.52 17.30
C PHE A 13 18.14 -24.71 17.46
N ALA A 14 17.69 -25.93 17.75
CA ALA A 14 16.30 -26.22 18.08
C ALA A 14 15.82 -25.40 19.27
N GLN A 15 16.65 -25.26 20.32
CA GLN A 15 16.37 -24.37 21.44
C GLN A 15 16.09 -22.93 20.98
N ARG A 16 16.94 -22.33 20.12
CA ARG A 16 16.71 -20.96 19.62
C ARG A 16 15.43 -20.82 18.79
N VAL A 17 15.12 -21.81 17.96
CA VAL A 17 13.89 -21.82 17.15
C VAL A 17 12.67 -21.95 18.07
N TYR A 18 12.76 -22.80 19.09
CA TYR A 18 11.72 -22.99 20.10
C TYR A 18 11.48 -21.70 20.92
N ASP A 19 12.54 -21.05 21.39
CA ASP A 19 12.46 -19.76 22.08
C ASP A 19 11.85 -18.68 21.18
N SER A 20 12.16 -18.72 19.87
CA SER A 20 11.54 -17.83 18.89
C SER A 20 10.04 -18.07 18.74
N LEU A 21 9.59 -19.32 18.81
CA LEU A 21 8.17 -19.69 18.80
C LEU A 21 7.44 -19.19 20.05
N GLN A 22 8.08 -19.31 21.22
CA GLN A 22 7.54 -18.75 22.47
C GLN A 22 7.49 -17.22 22.42
N ALA A 23 8.51 -16.56 21.88
CA ALA A 23 8.57 -15.11 21.76
C ALA A 23 7.49 -14.53 20.83
N VAL A 24 7.00 -15.31 19.86
CA VAL A 24 5.87 -14.92 19.00
C VAL A 24 4.51 -15.41 19.53
N SER A 25 4.47 -15.90 20.77
CA SER A 25 3.26 -16.42 21.44
C SER A 25 2.55 -17.49 20.62
N CYS A 26 3.31 -18.49 20.17
CA CYS A 26 2.74 -19.65 19.48
C CYS A 26 1.97 -20.53 20.48
N PRO A 27 0.63 -20.66 20.37
CA PRO A 27 -0.19 -21.36 21.36
C PRO A 27 0.10 -22.86 21.42
N LEU A 28 0.67 -23.43 20.35
CA LEU A 28 1.00 -24.84 20.27
C LEU A 28 2.25 -25.22 21.08
N VAL A 29 3.01 -24.24 21.56
CA VAL A 29 4.21 -24.47 22.40
C VAL A 29 4.14 -23.80 23.78
N GLU A 30 3.18 -22.90 24.03
CA GLU A 30 3.05 -22.20 25.32
C GLU A 30 2.79 -23.15 26.50
N ASP A 31 1.98 -24.19 26.31
CA ASP A 31 1.65 -25.16 27.36
C ASP A 31 2.56 -26.40 27.37
N LEU A 32 3.50 -26.48 26.42
CA LEU A 32 4.46 -27.58 26.36
C LEU A 32 5.66 -27.21 27.23
N TYR A 33 5.68 -27.65 28.48
CA TYR A 33 6.80 -27.45 29.42
C TYR A 33 8.02 -28.34 29.08
N LEU A 34 8.49 -28.29 27.84
CA LEU A 34 9.66 -29.06 27.38
C LEU A 34 10.94 -28.44 27.95
N GLN A 35 11.56 -29.14 28.90
CA GLN A 35 12.83 -28.72 29.52
C GLN A 35 14.06 -29.22 28.75
N GLU A 36 13.94 -30.39 28.12
CA GLU A 36 15.06 -31.08 27.47
C GLU A 36 15.28 -30.58 26.03
N GLU A 37 16.53 -30.26 25.67
CA GLU A 37 16.89 -29.78 24.32
C GLU A 37 16.61 -30.85 23.24
N GLU A 38 16.73 -32.13 23.60
CA GLU A 38 16.45 -33.27 22.72
C GLU A 38 14.97 -33.37 22.37
N SER A 39 14.07 -33.17 23.34
CA SER A 39 12.63 -33.15 23.07
C SER A 39 12.21 -31.98 22.18
N LYS A 40 12.88 -30.82 22.28
CA LYS A 40 12.65 -29.66 21.41
C LYS A 40 13.10 -29.95 19.98
N LEU A 41 14.25 -30.60 19.83
CA LEU A 41 14.76 -31.04 18.54
C LEU A 41 13.81 -32.07 17.91
N GLU A 42 13.38 -33.07 18.68
CA GLU A 42 12.43 -34.09 18.22
C GLU A 42 11.09 -33.47 17.80
N LEU A 43 10.53 -32.56 18.59
CA LEU A 43 9.29 -31.85 18.26
C LEU A 43 9.39 -31.10 16.91
N LEU A 44 10.50 -30.39 16.69
CA LEU A 44 10.66 -29.52 15.51
C LEU A 44 11.13 -30.28 14.27
N CYS A 45 11.85 -31.39 14.44
CA CYS A 45 12.52 -32.09 13.34
C CYS A 45 11.97 -33.47 13.03
N SER A 46 11.13 -34.07 13.89
CA SER A 46 10.52 -35.38 13.63
C SER A 46 9.11 -35.24 13.03
N PRO A 47 8.70 -36.12 12.10
CA PRO A 47 7.35 -36.11 11.55
C PRO A 47 6.29 -36.31 12.64
N SER A 48 5.44 -35.31 12.85
CA SER A 48 4.31 -35.39 13.78
C SER A 48 3.19 -34.42 13.38
N ILE A 49 1.98 -34.69 13.88
CA ILE A 49 0.81 -33.81 13.68
C ILE A 49 1.11 -32.44 14.27
N LEU A 50 1.62 -32.40 15.51
CA LEU A 50 1.94 -31.16 16.22
C LEU A 50 2.98 -30.31 15.47
N ARG A 51 4.03 -30.92 14.90
CA ARG A 51 5.00 -30.22 14.06
C ARG A 51 4.33 -29.60 12.83
N THR A 52 3.43 -30.35 12.19
CA THR A 52 2.69 -29.88 11.01
C THR A 52 1.77 -28.72 11.37
N ASP A 53 1.12 -28.77 12.53
CA ASP A 53 0.28 -27.68 13.03
C ASP A 53 1.08 -26.43 13.40
N ILE A 54 2.26 -26.60 14.01
CA ILE A 54 3.20 -25.50 14.27
C ILE A 54 3.57 -24.83 12.94
N LEU A 55 3.97 -25.60 11.93
CA LEU A 55 4.35 -25.06 10.63
C LEU A 55 3.17 -24.35 9.94
N ALA A 56 1.98 -24.95 9.97
CA ALA A 56 0.78 -24.35 9.42
C ALA A 56 0.40 -23.04 10.14
N TRP A 57 0.59 -22.98 11.47
CA TRP A 57 0.40 -21.78 12.26
C TRP A 57 1.36 -20.67 11.85
N ILE A 58 2.65 -20.98 11.68
CA ILE A 58 3.65 -20.01 11.20
C ILE A 58 3.21 -19.48 9.82
N CYS A 59 2.83 -20.36 8.89
CA CYS A 59 2.34 -19.96 7.56
C CYS A 59 1.13 -19.02 7.64
N CYS A 60 0.18 -19.26 8.54
CA CYS A 60 -0.96 -18.37 8.78
C CYS A 60 -0.52 -16.98 9.27
N ARG A 61 0.52 -16.92 10.12
CA ARG A 61 1.06 -15.66 10.68
C ARG A 61 1.85 -14.86 9.65
N VAL A 62 2.56 -15.54 8.75
CA VAL A 62 3.33 -14.92 7.66
C VAL A 62 2.40 -14.38 6.57
N SER A 63 1.33 -15.11 6.22
CA SER A 63 0.39 -14.69 5.18
C SER A 63 -1.07 -14.95 5.58
N PRO A 64 -1.88 -13.89 5.79
CA PRO A 64 -3.31 -14.03 6.09
C PRO A 64 -4.09 -14.78 5.01
N LYS A 65 -3.63 -14.72 3.75
CA LYS A 65 -4.22 -15.43 2.60
C LYS A 65 -4.21 -16.95 2.80
N PHE A 66 -3.20 -17.48 3.50
CA PHE A 66 -3.07 -18.90 3.79
C PHE A 66 -4.12 -19.39 4.81
N ALA A 67 -4.51 -18.53 5.75
CA ALA A 67 -5.59 -18.80 6.69
C ALA A 67 -6.96 -18.72 5.99
N ALA A 68 -7.18 -17.72 5.14
CA ALA A 68 -8.44 -17.53 4.41
C ALA A 68 -8.80 -18.73 3.50
N THR A 69 -7.79 -19.36 2.88
CA THR A 69 -8.00 -20.54 2.04
C THR A 69 -8.34 -21.81 2.82
N LYS A 70 -8.05 -21.90 4.13
CA LYS A 70 -8.55 -23.01 4.97
C LYS A 70 -10.06 -22.91 5.20
N ALA A 71 -10.62 -21.70 5.23
CA ALA A 71 -12.05 -21.48 5.45
C ALA A 71 -12.89 -21.69 4.17
N SER A 72 -12.32 -21.44 2.99
CA SER A 72 -13.00 -21.65 1.69
C SER A 72 -12.81 -23.04 1.07
N SER A 73 -11.77 -23.77 1.48
CA SER A 73 -11.45 -25.12 0.98
C SER A 73 -12.01 -26.20 1.91
N ALA A 74 -13.32 -26.25 2.07
CA ALA A 74 -13.97 -27.49 2.51
C ALA A 74 -13.73 -28.56 1.41
N GLU A 75 -13.02 -29.63 1.76
CA GLU A 75 -12.87 -30.87 0.98
C GLU A 75 -11.97 -30.84 -0.28
N SER A 76 -10.65 -30.67 -0.10
CA SER A 76 -9.72 -31.31 -1.04
C SER A 76 -9.54 -32.79 -0.66
N LYS A 77 -9.86 -33.74 -1.54
CA LYS A 77 -9.64 -35.19 -1.31
C LYS A 77 -8.17 -35.60 -1.23
N ASP A 78 -7.24 -34.69 -1.51
CA ASP A 78 -5.80 -34.95 -1.46
C ASP A 78 -5.30 -34.83 -0.01
N PRO A 79 -4.84 -35.93 0.62
CA PRO A 79 -4.33 -35.92 2.00
C PRO A 79 -3.06 -35.07 2.16
N HIS A 80 -2.43 -34.66 1.05
CA HIS A 80 -1.21 -33.84 1.06
C HIS A 80 -1.41 -32.40 0.57
N SER A 81 -2.67 -31.96 0.49
CA SER A 81 -2.97 -30.60 0.01
C SER A 81 -2.39 -29.52 0.93
N LEU A 82 -2.37 -29.76 2.25
CA LEU A 82 -1.82 -28.80 3.21
C LEU A 82 -0.31 -28.66 3.04
N GLU A 83 0.42 -29.76 2.94
CA GLU A 83 1.88 -29.78 2.77
C GLU A 83 2.29 -29.16 1.44
N LYS A 84 1.55 -29.44 0.35
CA LYS A 84 1.78 -28.79 -0.95
C LYS A 84 1.59 -27.28 -0.88
N ARG A 85 0.59 -26.78 -0.16
CA ARG A 85 0.41 -25.33 0.04
C ARG A 85 1.53 -24.72 0.86
N MET A 86 1.98 -25.41 1.91
CA MET A 86 3.12 -24.95 2.72
C MET A 86 4.41 -24.91 1.88
N ALA A 87 4.65 -25.92 1.04
CA ALA A 87 5.78 -25.93 0.10
C ALA A 87 5.67 -24.83 -0.96
N ALA A 88 4.47 -24.57 -1.50
CA ALA A 88 4.24 -23.48 -2.44
C ALA A 88 4.53 -22.11 -1.82
N MET A 89 4.07 -21.86 -0.58
CA MET A 89 4.43 -20.65 0.16
C MET A 89 5.95 -20.56 0.39
N GLY A 90 6.58 -21.67 0.79
CA GLY A 90 8.03 -21.72 0.97
C GLY A 90 8.78 -21.39 -0.33
N GLN A 91 8.27 -21.79 -1.49
CA GLN A 91 8.80 -21.41 -2.80
C GLN A 91 8.58 -19.94 -3.13
N GLU A 92 7.39 -19.39 -2.85
CA GLU A 92 7.12 -17.95 -3.02
C GLU A 92 8.08 -17.09 -2.18
N LEU A 93 8.46 -17.58 -1.00
CA LEU A 93 9.42 -16.96 -0.09
C LEU A 93 10.89 -17.34 -0.38
N LEU A 94 11.15 -18.12 -1.44
CA LEU A 94 12.49 -18.58 -1.84
C LEU A 94 13.24 -19.40 -0.76
N LEU A 95 12.52 -20.10 0.11
CA LEU A 95 13.09 -20.91 1.20
C LEU A 95 13.25 -22.39 0.81
N CYS A 96 12.34 -22.90 -0.01
CA CYS A 96 12.32 -24.28 -0.49
C CYS A 96 11.71 -24.36 -1.90
N ARG A 97 11.75 -25.54 -2.53
CA ARG A 97 11.05 -25.79 -3.80
C ARG A 97 9.64 -26.37 -3.55
N ALA A 98 8.70 -26.22 -4.48
CA ALA A 98 7.36 -26.79 -4.32
C ALA A 98 7.33 -28.32 -4.25
N ASP A 99 8.36 -29.01 -4.76
CA ASP A 99 8.51 -30.46 -4.70
C ASP A 99 9.18 -30.97 -3.42
N GLU A 100 9.73 -30.09 -2.57
CA GLU A 100 10.40 -30.46 -1.31
C GLU A 100 9.40 -30.74 -0.17
N LEU A 101 8.48 -31.68 -0.37
CA LEU A 101 7.49 -32.08 0.65
C LEU A 101 8.15 -32.75 1.87
N ASP A 102 9.30 -33.38 1.69
CA ASP A 102 10.05 -34.03 2.78
C ASP A 102 10.56 -33.01 3.81
N LEU A 103 10.86 -31.78 3.37
CA LEU A 103 11.19 -30.67 4.26
C LEU A 103 9.99 -30.28 5.13
N ILE A 104 8.82 -30.22 4.49
CA ILE A 104 7.55 -29.87 5.15
C ILE A 104 7.10 -30.97 6.12
N ARG A 105 7.36 -32.25 5.81
CA ARG A 105 7.00 -33.40 6.66
C ARG A 105 7.99 -33.69 7.78
N GLY A 106 9.17 -33.09 7.72
CA GLY A 106 10.24 -33.30 8.69
C GLY A 106 11.03 -34.59 8.47
N GLN A 107 11.29 -34.94 7.21
CA GLN A 107 12.07 -36.12 6.81
C GLN A 107 13.48 -35.75 6.30
N THR A 108 13.79 -34.45 6.23
CA THR A 108 15.13 -33.95 5.86
C THR A 108 16.05 -33.84 7.08
N SER A 109 17.33 -33.50 6.87
CA SER A 109 18.27 -33.34 7.99
C SER A 109 17.78 -32.26 8.98
N PRO A 110 17.97 -32.45 10.31
CA PRO A 110 17.51 -31.49 11.32
C PRO A 110 18.02 -30.06 11.06
N GLN A 111 19.27 -29.91 10.61
CA GLN A 111 19.83 -28.61 10.24
C GLN A 111 19.04 -27.88 9.16
N ARG A 112 18.65 -28.59 8.09
CA ARG A 112 17.88 -28.00 6.98
C ARG A 112 16.48 -27.60 7.45
N GLN A 113 15.86 -28.43 8.29
CA GLN A 113 14.54 -28.14 8.87
C GLN A 113 14.56 -26.93 9.80
N LEU A 114 15.53 -26.86 10.72
CA LEU A 114 15.66 -25.77 11.68
C LEU A 114 15.95 -24.45 10.98
N HIS A 115 16.79 -24.46 9.94
CA HIS A 115 17.07 -23.25 9.19
C HIS A 115 15.85 -22.76 8.41
N PHE A 116 15.09 -23.68 7.80
CA PHE A 116 13.82 -23.34 7.17
C PHE A 116 12.81 -22.72 8.17
N LEU A 117 12.67 -23.30 9.36
CA LEU A 117 11.79 -22.77 10.41
C LEU A 117 12.25 -21.40 10.91
N GLU A 118 13.55 -21.22 11.15
CA GLU A 118 14.13 -19.94 11.56
C GLU A 118 13.88 -18.83 10.52
N GLN A 119 14.12 -19.14 9.25
CA GLN A 119 13.85 -18.20 8.15
C GLN A 119 12.37 -17.88 8.06
N LEU A 120 11.49 -18.88 8.16
CA LEU A 120 10.04 -18.67 8.09
C LEU A 120 9.54 -17.79 9.25
N LEU A 121 10.06 -18.00 10.46
CA LEU A 121 9.76 -17.17 11.64
C LEU A 121 10.24 -15.73 11.50
N SER A 122 11.28 -15.47 10.69
CA SER A 122 11.76 -14.11 10.42
C SER A 122 10.75 -13.25 9.64
N PHE A 123 9.83 -13.87 8.92
CA PHE A 123 8.77 -13.19 8.17
C PHE A 123 7.51 -12.88 9.01
N ILE A 124 7.44 -13.29 10.28
CA ILE A 124 6.30 -12.96 11.14
C ILE A 124 6.34 -11.46 11.51
N PRO A 125 5.29 -10.68 11.17
CA PRO A 125 5.23 -9.26 11.53
C PRO A 125 5.25 -9.06 13.06
N GLY A 126 6.03 -8.08 13.53
CA GLY A 126 6.11 -7.73 14.96
C GLY A 126 7.04 -8.59 15.81
N ARG A 127 7.81 -9.52 15.21
CA ARG A 127 8.87 -10.24 15.92
C ARG A 127 9.97 -9.26 16.32
N LYS A 128 10.16 -9.05 17.63
CA LYS A 128 11.34 -8.37 18.16
C LYS A 128 12.52 -9.34 18.03
N THR A 129 13.30 -9.22 16.96
CA THR A 129 14.56 -9.96 16.82
C THR A 129 15.53 -9.43 17.87
N SER A 130 15.80 -10.21 18.93
CA SER A 130 16.85 -9.91 19.91
C SER A 130 18.26 -10.13 19.37
N ALA A 131 18.39 -10.59 18.13
CA ALA A 131 19.65 -10.99 17.50
C ALA A 131 19.89 -10.36 16.11
N ALA A 132 19.27 -9.21 15.85
CA ALA A 132 19.88 -8.23 14.95
C ALA A 132 20.46 -7.13 15.85
N PRO A 133 21.68 -6.62 15.61
CA PRO A 133 21.94 -5.24 16.01
C PRO A 133 20.76 -4.43 15.46
N GLY A 134 20.31 -3.38 16.14
CA GLY A 134 19.54 -2.33 15.46
C GLY A 134 20.41 -1.82 14.32
N GLY A 135 20.38 -2.54 13.21
CA GLY A 135 21.14 -2.35 12.00
C GLY A 135 20.47 -1.16 11.40
N ASP A 136 20.98 -0.03 11.86
CA ASP A 136 20.70 1.31 11.44
C ASP A 136 20.19 1.23 10.00
N VAL A 137 18.88 1.43 9.83
CA VAL A 137 18.23 1.34 8.51
C VAL A 137 18.80 2.45 7.63
N GLU A 138 19.35 3.50 8.26
CA GLU A 138 19.97 4.65 7.65
C GLU A 138 21.18 4.33 6.76
N PRO A 139 22.21 3.56 7.17
CA PRO A 139 23.32 3.17 6.30
C PRO A 139 22.87 2.31 5.12
N LEU A 140 21.94 1.37 5.31
CA LEU A 140 21.39 0.55 4.22
C LEU A 140 20.58 1.38 3.22
N LEU A 141 19.76 2.31 3.70
CA LEU A 141 19.06 3.27 2.84
C LEU A 141 20.04 4.21 2.15
N SER A 142 21.09 4.66 2.83
CA SER A 142 22.12 5.53 2.24
C SER A 142 22.95 4.80 1.17
N GLU A 143 23.16 3.49 1.31
CA GLU A 143 23.78 2.63 0.30
C GLU A 143 22.84 2.41 -0.89
N LEU A 144 21.55 2.18 -0.65
CA LEU A 144 20.50 2.04 -1.67
C LEU A 144 20.31 3.33 -2.48
N PHE A 145 20.34 4.48 -1.83
CA PHE A 145 20.21 5.81 -2.43
C PHE A 145 21.56 6.46 -2.78
N SER A 146 22.67 5.71 -2.71
CA SER A 146 23.97 6.19 -3.18
C SER A 146 23.92 6.60 -4.66
N ALA A 147 24.80 7.51 -5.07
CA ALA A 147 24.81 8.03 -6.43
C ALA A 147 25.00 6.94 -7.49
N GLU A 148 25.80 5.90 -7.20
CA GLU A 148 25.95 4.74 -8.09
C GLU A 148 24.65 3.92 -8.23
N ASN A 149 23.90 3.73 -7.15
CA ASN A 149 22.69 2.91 -7.15
C ASN A 149 21.44 3.68 -7.60
N ALA A 150 21.40 5.00 -7.42
CA ALA A 150 20.32 5.86 -7.89
C ALA A 150 20.13 5.79 -9.42
N LEU A 151 21.23 5.70 -10.18
CA LEU A 151 21.20 5.53 -11.64
C LEU A 151 20.61 4.17 -12.05
N ARG A 152 20.97 3.10 -11.33
CA ARG A 152 20.45 1.75 -11.56
C ARG A 152 18.97 1.65 -11.19
N LEU A 153 18.58 2.23 -10.06
CA LEU A 153 17.18 2.31 -9.63
C LEU A 153 16.32 3.10 -10.63
N ARG A 154 16.85 4.21 -11.16
CA ARG A 154 16.16 5.00 -12.19
C ARG A 154 15.94 4.21 -13.48
N GLN A 155 16.92 3.41 -13.91
CA GLN A 155 16.79 2.51 -15.06
C GLN A 155 15.77 1.39 -14.81
N MET A 156 15.70 0.85 -13.58
CA MET A 156 14.71 -0.16 -13.22
C MET A 156 13.28 0.40 -13.12
N LEU A 157 13.12 1.67 -12.71
CA LEU A 157 11.84 2.36 -12.63
C LEU A 157 11.36 2.92 -13.98
N GLN A 158 12.23 2.98 -14.98
CA GLN A 158 11.90 3.29 -16.37
C GLN A 158 12.32 2.12 -17.29
N PRO A 159 11.69 0.95 -17.17
CA PRO A 159 11.88 -0.06 -18.20
C PRO A 159 11.37 0.50 -19.54
N SER A 160 12.17 0.40 -20.59
CA SER A 160 11.69 0.66 -21.96
C SER A 160 10.73 -0.48 -22.33
N LEU A 161 9.48 -0.33 -21.91
CA LEU A 161 8.40 -1.14 -22.44
C LEU A 161 8.07 -0.54 -23.81
N ASP A 162 8.63 -1.11 -24.87
CA ASP A 162 8.07 -0.92 -26.21
C ASP A 162 6.65 -1.50 -26.14
N PRO A 163 5.60 -0.67 -26.23
CA PRO A 163 4.24 -1.13 -25.94
C PRO A 163 3.70 -2.09 -27.01
N TRP A 164 4.43 -2.31 -28.11
CA TRP A 164 3.99 -3.17 -29.21
C TRP A 164 5.17 -3.95 -29.81
N PRO A 165 5.13 -5.30 -29.82
CA PRO A 165 6.01 -6.07 -30.69
C PRO A 165 5.63 -5.85 -32.17
N ALA A 166 6.62 -5.84 -33.07
CA ALA A 166 6.53 -5.48 -34.50
C ALA A 166 5.52 -6.28 -35.37
N HIS A 167 4.73 -7.18 -34.78
CA HIS A 167 3.70 -7.96 -35.48
C HIS A 167 2.29 -7.35 -35.37
N ILE A 168 2.11 -6.19 -34.74
CA ILE A 168 0.80 -5.53 -34.58
C ILE A 168 0.61 -4.35 -35.56
N GLU A 169 1.65 -3.94 -36.29
CA GLU A 169 1.54 -2.93 -37.35
C GLU A 169 0.74 -3.40 -38.58
N THR A 170 0.41 -4.69 -38.69
CA THR A 170 -0.32 -5.27 -39.83
C THR A 170 -1.85 -5.26 -39.68
N LEU A 171 -2.41 -4.69 -38.61
CA LEU A 171 -3.86 -4.62 -38.39
C LEU A 171 -4.47 -3.22 -38.61
N GLN A 172 -3.70 -2.25 -39.12
CA GLN A 172 -4.16 -0.90 -39.44
C GLN A 172 -4.51 -0.68 -40.93
N GLU A 173 -5.12 -1.68 -41.58
CA GLU A 173 -5.93 -1.41 -42.76
C GLU A 173 -7.39 -1.73 -42.44
N VAL A 174 -8.13 -0.71 -41.98
CA VAL A 174 -9.59 -0.72 -42.00
C VAL A 174 -10.03 0.19 -43.15
N PRO A 175 -10.97 -0.27 -44.02
CA PRO A 175 -11.39 0.46 -45.21
C PRO A 175 -12.17 1.73 -44.85
N GLU A 176 -11.99 2.77 -45.68
CA GLU A 176 -12.85 3.94 -45.69
C GLU A 176 -14.33 3.55 -45.89
N SER A 177 -15.21 4.13 -45.07
CA SER A 177 -16.67 4.09 -45.25
C SER A 177 -17.26 5.41 -44.74
N PRO A 178 -18.33 5.92 -45.38
CA PRO A 178 -18.46 7.33 -45.72
C PRO A 178 -19.09 8.17 -44.61
N ARG A 179 -18.82 9.47 -44.70
CA ARG A 179 -19.56 10.53 -44.00
C ARG A 179 -21.06 10.35 -44.25
N GLY A 180 -21.81 9.97 -43.22
CA GLY A 180 -23.26 9.97 -43.19
C GLY A 180 -23.72 10.81 -42.00
N GLU A 181 -24.69 11.69 -42.25
CA GLU A 181 -25.27 12.67 -41.34
C GLU A 181 -25.73 12.03 -40.00
N LEU A 182 -25.52 12.74 -38.90
CA LEU A 182 -26.04 12.35 -37.58
C LEU A 182 -27.57 12.25 -37.63
N PRO A 183 -28.18 11.10 -37.26
CA PRO A 183 -29.61 11.03 -37.03
C PRO A 183 -30.01 11.98 -35.91
N ASP A 184 -31.17 12.63 -36.05
CA ASP A 184 -31.69 13.61 -35.09
C ASP A 184 -31.82 12.97 -33.70
N VAL A 185 -31.08 13.52 -32.75
CA VAL A 185 -31.04 13.07 -31.35
C VAL A 185 -32.45 13.05 -30.74
N SER A 186 -33.38 13.86 -31.27
CA SER A 186 -34.80 13.84 -30.88
C SER A 186 -35.50 12.52 -31.21
N GLU A 187 -35.23 11.90 -32.35
CA GLU A 187 -35.87 10.63 -32.72
C GLU A 187 -35.38 9.48 -31.83
N LEU A 188 -34.08 9.47 -31.52
CA LEU A 188 -33.49 8.48 -30.62
C LEU A 188 -34.06 8.63 -29.21
N LEU A 189 -34.18 9.86 -28.71
CA LEU A 189 -34.77 10.13 -27.39
C LEU A 189 -36.24 9.72 -27.32
N GLN A 190 -37.04 10.03 -28.36
CA GLN A 190 -38.44 9.61 -28.43
C GLN A 190 -38.58 8.08 -28.46
N SER A 191 -37.69 7.38 -29.19
CA SER A 191 -37.67 5.91 -29.20
C SER A 191 -37.35 5.34 -27.82
N THR A 192 -36.34 5.88 -27.13
CA THR A 192 -35.98 5.41 -25.78
C THR A 192 -37.06 5.71 -24.74
N GLN A 193 -37.76 6.84 -24.87
CA GLN A 193 -38.90 7.19 -24.01
C GLN A 193 -40.05 6.21 -24.18
N ALA A 194 -40.38 5.84 -25.43
CA ALA A 194 -41.44 4.87 -25.72
C ALA A 194 -41.12 3.46 -25.18
N GLU A 195 -39.85 3.04 -25.24
CA GLU A 195 -39.42 1.77 -24.66
C GLU A 195 -39.50 1.75 -23.13
N LEU A 196 -39.18 2.87 -22.47
CA LEU A 196 -39.31 2.99 -21.01
C LEU A 196 -40.77 2.94 -20.55
N GLU A 197 -41.69 3.59 -21.26
CA GLU A 197 -43.13 3.54 -20.96
C GLU A 197 -43.70 2.12 -21.14
N LEU A 198 -43.26 1.40 -22.17
CA LEU A 198 -43.62 -0.01 -22.38
C LEU A 198 -43.10 -0.88 -21.23
N LEU A 199 -41.86 -0.67 -20.80
CA LEU A 199 -41.24 -1.41 -19.70
C LEU A 199 -41.95 -1.13 -18.37
N GLN A 200 -42.34 0.12 -18.14
CA GLN A 200 -43.09 0.52 -16.95
C GLN A 200 -44.47 -0.15 -16.88
N SER A 201 -45.20 -0.24 -18.01
CA SER A 201 -46.48 -0.98 -18.05
C SER A 201 -46.33 -2.47 -17.75
N LYS A 202 -45.19 -3.08 -18.11
CA LYS A 202 -44.89 -4.49 -17.78
C LYS A 202 -44.58 -4.69 -16.29
N CYS A 203 -44.31 -3.61 -15.56
CA CYS A 203 -44.01 -3.60 -14.13
C CYS A 203 -45.21 -3.16 -13.26
N ASP A 204 -46.42 -3.07 -13.82
CA ASP A 204 -47.64 -2.67 -13.09
C ASP A 204 -47.95 -3.56 -11.86
N PHE A 205 -47.44 -4.80 -11.84
CA PHE A 205 -47.56 -5.70 -10.68
C PHE A 205 -46.81 -5.20 -9.43
N LEU A 206 -45.81 -4.32 -9.57
CA LEU A 206 -45.11 -3.70 -8.44
C LEU A 206 -45.90 -2.54 -7.85
N ASN A 207 -46.82 -1.96 -8.63
CA ASN A 207 -47.67 -0.82 -8.24
C ASN A 207 -49.07 -1.25 -7.79
N ALA A 208 -49.40 -2.54 -7.89
CA ALA A 208 -50.59 -3.07 -7.26
C ALA A 208 -50.41 -2.93 -5.74
N GLU A 209 -51.14 -1.99 -5.14
CA GLU A 209 -51.39 -1.94 -3.70
C GLU A 209 -52.03 -3.27 -3.27
N GLU A 210 -51.20 -4.28 -3.07
CA GLU A 210 -51.56 -5.46 -2.32
C GLU A 210 -51.84 -4.99 -0.89
N LYS A 211 -53.13 -4.99 -0.54
CA LYS A 211 -53.59 -5.10 0.84
C LYS A 211 -52.83 -6.25 1.49
N ASN A 212 -51.74 -5.92 2.18
CA ASN A 212 -50.92 -6.88 2.91
C ASN A 212 -51.79 -7.73 3.83
N PRO A 213 -51.83 -9.07 3.68
CA PRO A 213 -52.11 -9.92 4.82
C PRO A 213 -50.83 -10.00 5.67
N THR A 214 -50.97 -10.04 6.99
CA THR A 214 -49.96 -10.60 7.92
C THR A 214 -48.96 -9.64 8.59
N PHE A 215 -49.45 -8.70 9.40
CA PHE A 215 -48.87 -8.49 10.74
C PHE A 215 -50.01 -8.48 11.76
N SER A 216 -50.37 -9.65 12.25
CA SER A 216 -51.26 -9.74 13.41
C SER A 216 -50.60 -9.04 14.60
N SER A 217 -51.38 -8.29 15.39
CA SER A 217 -50.92 -7.71 16.67
C SER A 217 -50.26 -8.77 17.58
N SER A 218 -50.66 -10.05 17.45
CA SER A 218 -50.01 -11.16 18.13
C SER A 218 -48.60 -11.46 17.64
N SER A 219 -48.34 -11.39 16.32
CA SER A 219 -46.99 -11.58 15.75
C SER A 219 -46.05 -10.46 16.17
N LEU A 220 -46.54 -9.22 16.21
CA LEU A 220 -45.76 -8.08 16.68
C LEU A 220 -45.45 -8.19 18.18
N ARG A 221 -46.40 -8.65 18.98
CA ARG A 221 -46.18 -8.90 20.42
C ARG A 221 -45.17 -10.02 20.65
N LEU A 222 -45.23 -11.08 19.85
CA LEU A 222 -44.26 -12.18 19.91
C LEU A 222 -42.86 -11.70 19.54
N ALA A 223 -42.72 -10.94 18.44
CA ALA A 223 -41.45 -10.37 18.01
C ALA A 223 -40.88 -9.37 19.03
N ALA A 224 -41.73 -8.55 19.64
CA ALA A 224 -41.31 -7.64 20.71
C ALA A 224 -40.85 -8.39 21.97
N GLY A 225 -41.51 -9.52 22.31
CA GLY A 225 -41.10 -10.39 23.41
C GLY A 225 -39.77 -11.09 23.14
N ASP A 226 -39.58 -11.62 21.93
CA ASP A 226 -38.33 -12.26 21.52
C ASP A 226 -37.17 -11.26 21.50
N LEU A 227 -37.39 -10.07 20.94
CA LEU A 227 -36.40 -8.99 20.98
C LEU A 227 -36.03 -8.63 22.43
N HIS A 228 -37.02 -8.50 23.31
CA HIS A 228 -36.77 -8.19 24.72
C HIS A 228 -35.95 -9.30 25.41
N GLN A 229 -36.24 -10.56 25.11
CA GLN A 229 -35.48 -11.70 25.63
C GLN A 229 -34.05 -11.74 25.08
N GLN A 230 -33.86 -11.47 23.79
CA GLN A 230 -32.54 -11.35 23.17
C GLN A 230 -31.74 -10.20 23.78
N MET A 231 -32.34 -9.03 23.95
CA MET A 231 -31.69 -7.87 24.57
C MET A 231 -31.31 -8.14 26.03
N THR A 232 -32.16 -8.81 26.79
CA THR A 232 -31.88 -9.17 28.19
C THR A 232 -30.74 -10.19 28.28
N THR A 233 -30.78 -11.21 27.43
CA THR A 233 -29.73 -12.23 27.36
C THR A 233 -28.39 -11.64 26.92
N PHE A 234 -28.42 -10.77 25.91
CA PHE A 234 -27.24 -10.01 25.47
C PHE A 234 -26.72 -9.11 26.58
N GLY A 235 -27.58 -8.42 27.32
CA GLY A 235 -27.19 -7.59 28.46
C GLY A 235 -26.44 -8.40 29.53
N HIS A 236 -26.94 -9.58 29.88
CA HIS A 236 -26.26 -10.46 30.83
C HIS A 236 -24.92 -11.00 30.30
N LEU A 237 -24.85 -11.40 29.04
CA LEU A 237 -23.59 -11.81 28.40
C LEU A 237 -22.60 -10.64 28.30
N TYR A 238 -23.11 -9.44 28.09
CA TYR A 238 -22.31 -8.23 28.07
C TYR A 238 -21.74 -7.94 29.46
N GLU A 239 -22.56 -7.95 30.51
CA GLU A 239 -22.07 -7.69 31.87
C GLU A 239 -21.14 -8.79 32.39
N ALA A 240 -21.40 -10.06 32.05
CA ALA A 240 -20.60 -11.19 32.52
C ALA A 240 -19.28 -11.35 31.75
N ASP A 241 -19.31 -11.29 30.42
CA ASP A 241 -18.21 -11.76 29.58
C ASP A 241 -17.62 -10.66 28.69
N LEU A 242 -18.45 -9.77 28.10
CA LEU A 242 -17.97 -8.81 27.08
C LEU A 242 -17.57 -7.44 27.64
N GLY A 243 -18.10 -7.05 28.81
CA GLY A 243 -17.93 -5.72 29.40
C GLY A 243 -16.47 -5.43 29.72
N VAL A 244 -15.71 -6.45 30.13
CA VAL A 244 -14.27 -6.37 30.37
C VAL A 244 -13.48 -6.07 29.08
N TYR A 245 -14.00 -6.46 27.92
CA TYR A 245 -13.38 -6.17 26.62
C TYR A 245 -13.79 -4.79 26.06
N CYS A 246 -15.01 -4.34 26.36
CA CYS A 246 -15.52 -3.04 25.91
C CYS A 246 -15.12 -1.87 26.82
N GLY A 247 -14.68 -2.12 28.05
CA GLY A 247 -14.16 -1.11 28.98
C GLY A 247 -12.65 -0.90 28.92
N ARG A 248 -11.95 -1.42 27.91
CA ARG A 248 -10.52 -1.16 27.74
C ARG A 248 -10.30 0.31 27.40
N ASP A 249 -9.36 0.94 28.09
CA ASP A 249 -8.87 2.28 27.71
C ASP A 249 -8.49 2.27 26.21
N LEU A 250 -8.77 3.39 25.52
CA LEU A 250 -8.46 3.52 24.09
C LEU A 250 -7.04 3.02 23.84
N PRO A 251 -6.80 2.23 22.78
CA PRO A 251 -5.46 1.79 22.44
C PRO A 251 -4.59 3.04 22.29
N SER A 252 -3.72 3.28 23.26
CA SER A 252 -2.77 4.38 23.22
C SER A 252 -1.86 4.10 22.03
N PHE A 253 -1.78 5.07 21.12
CA PHE A 253 -0.88 4.97 19.98
C PHE A 253 0.54 4.62 20.49
N SER A 254 1.16 3.61 19.86
CA SER A 254 2.53 3.23 20.21
C SER A 254 3.48 4.40 19.91
N SER A 255 4.68 4.37 20.50
CA SER A 255 5.78 5.30 20.22
C SER A 255 6.17 5.42 18.73
N GLU A 256 5.63 4.56 17.86
CA GLU A 256 5.79 4.66 16.41
C GLU A 256 4.92 5.78 15.79
N SER A 257 3.84 6.21 16.45
CA SER A 257 3.02 7.35 16.00
C SER A 257 3.80 8.67 15.98
N ASP A 258 4.76 8.84 16.88
CA ASP A 258 5.68 9.98 16.90
C ASP A 258 6.56 10.03 15.65
N ILE A 259 6.87 8.88 15.07
CA ILE A 259 7.64 8.79 13.82
C ILE A 259 6.79 9.32 12.66
N PHE A 260 5.52 8.90 12.56
CA PHE A 260 4.61 9.39 11.53
C PHE A 260 4.35 10.89 11.66
N GLN A 261 4.17 11.38 12.89
CA GLN A 261 3.98 12.82 13.13
C GLN A 261 5.24 13.61 12.77
N ARG A 262 6.43 13.09 13.08
CA ARG A 262 7.71 13.71 12.72
C ARG A 262 7.96 13.71 11.22
N VAL A 263 7.65 12.61 10.53
CA VAL A 263 7.76 12.50 9.07
C VAL A 263 6.78 13.46 8.40
N HIS A 264 5.53 13.52 8.87
CA HIS A 264 4.54 14.46 8.37
C HIS A 264 5.00 15.91 8.55
N GLN A 265 5.53 16.26 9.73
CA GLN A 265 6.06 17.60 9.99
C GLN A 265 7.25 17.95 9.09
N LYS A 266 8.17 17.00 8.86
CA LYS A 266 9.29 17.18 7.92
C LYS A 266 8.84 17.34 6.48
N LEU A 267 7.85 16.58 6.03
CA LEU A 267 7.25 16.72 4.69
C LEU A 267 6.58 18.08 4.53
N MET A 268 5.87 18.57 5.54
CA MET A 268 5.26 19.90 5.52
C MET A 268 6.31 21.00 5.40
N VAL A 269 7.41 20.92 6.15
CA VAL A 269 8.53 21.88 6.05
C VAL A 269 9.16 21.82 4.64
N CYS A 270 9.42 20.63 4.11
CA CYS A 270 9.96 20.45 2.75
C CYS A 270 9.04 21.09 1.69
N ASN A 271 7.74 20.84 1.77
CA ASN A 271 6.77 21.45 0.85
C ASN A 271 6.78 22.98 0.93
N THR A 272 6.88 23.56 2.12
CA THR A 272 6.98 25.02 2.26
C THR A 272 8.29 25.57 1.71
N GLU A 273 9.42 24.86 1.87
CA GLU A 273 10.71 25.25 1.29
C GLU A 273 10.68 25.21 -0.24
N LEU A 274 10.03 24.21 -0.83
CA LEU A 274 9.86 24.10 -2.28
C LEU A 274 9.03 25.25 -2.86
N GLU A 275 7.95 25.66 -2.19
CA GLU A 275 7.18 26.83 -2.63
C GLU A 275 7.99 28.13 -2.48
N MET A 276 8.72 28.32 -1.37
CA MET A 276 9.61 29.48 -1.24
C MET A 276 10.70 29.51 -2.32
N GLN A 277 11.26 28.35 -2.69
CA GLN A 277 12.25 28.25 -3.75
C GLN A 277 11.67 28.62 -5.11
N LYS A 278 10.45 28.18 -5.41
CA LYS A 278 9.73 28.52 -6.64
C LYS A 278 9.46 30.03 -6.75
N GLU A 279 8.98 30.65 -5.67
CA GLU A 279 8.77 32.10 -5.62
C GLU A 279 10.09 32.88 -5.81
N THR A 280 11.15 32.45 -5.13
CA THR A 280 12.49 33.07 -5.25
C THR A 280 13.04 32.93 -6.67
N SER A 281 12.84 31.77 -7.30
CA SER A 281 13.27 31.53 -8.67
C SER A 281 12.52 32.43 -9.67
N ALA A 282 11.21 32.59 -9.50
CA ALA A 282 10.41 33.51 -10.32
C ALA A 282 10.84 34.98 -10.13
N ALA A 283 11.11 35.39 -8.90
CA ALA A 283 11.64 36.72 -8.61
C ALA A 283 13.01 36.95 -9.25
N SER A 284 13.90 35.95 -9.19
CA SER A 284 15.23 36.00 -9.82
C SER A 284 15.14 36.10 -11.34
N GLU A 285 14.22 35.37 -11.96
CA GLU A 285 13.98 35.44 -13.40
C GLU A 285 13.50 36.83 -13.80
N SER A 286 12.53 37.40 -13.07
CA SER A 286 12.06 38.77 -13.29
C SER A 286 13.17 39.82 -13.14
N VAL A 287 14.02 39.70 -12.12
CA VAL A 287 15.18 40.59 -11.94
C VAL A 287 16.19 40.43 -13.08
N SER A 288 16.46 39.20 -13.51
CA SER A 288 17.35 38.91 -14.64
C SER A 288 16.82 39.51 -15.94
N GLU A 289 15.52 39.40 -16.21
CA GLU A 289 14.87 40.05 -17.35
C GLU A 289 14.99 41.58 -17.30
N GLU A 290 14.75 42.18 -16.14
CA GLU A 290 14.90 43.62 -15.95
C GLU A 290 16.36 44.07 -16.17
N VAL A 291 17.34 43.30 -15.68
CA VAL A 291 18.76 43.56 -15.92
C VAL A 291 19.11 43.42 -17.39
N LYS A 292 18.59 42.42 -18.10
CA LYS A 292 18.78 42.28 -19.56
C LYS A 292 18.20 43.47 -20.30
N ARG A 293 16.99 43.93 -19.94
CA ARG A 293 16.35 45.13 -20.50
C ARG A 293 17.19 46.38 -20.25
N LEU A 294 17.74 46.52 -19.05
CA LEU A 294 18.66 47.60 -18.69
C LEU A 294 19.96 47.56 -19.51
N GLN A 295 20.44 46.39 -19.90
CA GLN A 295 21.66 46.21 -20.69
C GLN A 295 21.45 46.43 -22.19
N THR A 296 20.27 46.09 -22.74
CA THR A 296 19.96 46.30 -24.15
C THR A 296 19.56 47.75 -24.48
N GLU A 297 18.98 48.48 -23.54
CA GLU A 297 18.68 49.90 -23.71
C GLU A 297 19.86 50.78 -23.23
N ALA A 298 20.51 51.50 -24.14
CA ALA A 298 21.51 52.51 -23.77
C ALA A 298 20.86 53.65 -22.97
N ARG A 299 21.11 53.67 -21.66
CA ARG A 299 20.58 54.68 -20.72
C ARG A 299 21.67 55.69 -20.37
N TYR A 300 21.30 56.97 -20.44
CA TYR A 300 22.20 58.09 -20.18
C TYR A 300 21.73 58.84 -18.94
N TRP A 301 22.70 59.26 -18.12
CA TRP A 301 22.42 60.06 -16.94
C TRP A 301 22.39 61.54 -17.31
N SER A 302 21.26 62.20 -17.05
CA SER A 302 21.14 63.65 -17.22
C SER A 302 20.31 64.22 -16.08
N ARG A 303 20.71 65.36 -15.51
CA ARG A 303 19.96 66.07 -14.44
C ARG A 303 19.54 65.18 -13.25
N GLY A 304 20.38 64.21 -12.88
CA GLY A 304 20.12 63.31 -11.75
C GLY A 304 19.08 62.20 -12.00
N GLN A 305 18.56 62.08 -13.23
CA GLN A 305 17.63 61.01 -13.63
C GLN A 305 18.19 60.19 -14.81
N LYS A 306 17.77 58.92 -14.92
CA LYS A 306 18.12 58.05 -16.05
C LYS A 306 17.15 58.30 -17.20
N HIS A 307 17.68 58.55 -18.40
CA HIS A 307 16.88 58.72 -19.62
C HIS A 307 17.32 57.74 -20.70
N THR A 308 16.40 57.30 -21.54
CA THR A 308 16.69 56.59 -22.79
C THR A 308 16.95 57.60 -23.92
N LEU A 309 17.68 57.20 -24.96
CA LEU A 309 18.01 58.06 -26.10
C LEU A 309 16.77 58.70 -26.78
N PRO A 310 15.64 57.99 -26.99
CA PRO A 310 14.44 58.58 -27.58
C PRO A 310 13.85 59.70 -26.70
N ASN A 311 13.81 59.51 -25.38
CA ASN A 311 13.28 60.50 -24.45
C ASN A 311 14.15 61.77 -24.40
N GLN A 312 15.47 61.64 -24.57
CA GLN A 312 16.38 62.78 -24.70
C GLN A 312 16.17 63.52 -26.02
N LEU A 313 16.00 62.80 -27.13
CA LEU A 313 15.72 63.39 -28.44
C LEU A 313 14.38 64.13 -28.46
N GLU A 314 13.35 63.57 -27.84
CA GLU A 314 12.04 64.20 -27.72
C GLU A 314 12.10 65.47 -26.86
N GLU A 315 12.82 65.44 -25.74
CA GLU A 315 13.05 66.61 -24.89
C GLU A 315 13.83 67.73 -25.60
N ILE A 316 14.86 67.37 -26.38
CA ILE A 316 15.61 68.33 -27.21
C ILE A 316 14.70 68.90 -28.30
N THR A 317 13.94 68.05 -28.98
CA THR A 317 12.99 68.47 -30.04
C THR A 317 11.94 69.43 -29.48
N ARG A 318 11.38 69.12 -28.30
CA ARG A 318 10.44 69.99 -27.58
C ARG A 318 11.06 71.33 -27.21
N ARG A 319 12.31 71.36 -26.75
CA ARG A 319 13.03 72.61 -26.44
C ARG A 319 13.30 73.45 -27.67
N ILE A 320 13.74 72.83 -28.75
CA ILE A 320 13.97 73.51 -30.04
C ILE A 320 12.65 74.08 -30.55
N GLY A 321 11.56 73.32 -30.49
CA GLY A 321 10.22 73.79 -30.83
C GLY A 321 9.80 75.00 -30.00
N ASN A 322 9.95 74.94 -28.68
CA ASN A 322 9.62 76.06 -27.79
C ASN A 322 10.47 77.31 -28.06
N ILE A 323 11.76 77.15 -28.38
CA ILE A 323 12.64 78.27 -28.72
C ILE A 323 12.25 78.86 -30.08
N ALA A 324 11.93 78.03 -31.07
CA ALA A 324 11.43 78.47 -32.37
C ALA A 324 10.11 79.24 -32.24
N SER A 325 9.17 78.76 -31.43
CA SER A 325 7.91 79.46 -31.14
C SER A 325 8.10 80.81 -30.43
N GLN A 326 9.15 80.95 -29.61
CA GLN A 326 9.52 82.22 -28.97
C GLN A 326 10.21 83.21 -29.92
N LEU A 327 10.80 82.72 -31.01
CA LEU A 327 11.40 83.55 -32.06
C LEU A 327 10.35 84.05 -33.07
N ASP A 328 9.31 83.25 -33.36
CA ASP A 328 8.17 83.66 -34.21
C ASP A 328 7.20 84.65 -33.53
N THR A 329 7.35 84.89 -32.22
CA THR A 329 6.53 85.84 -31.45
C THR A 329 7.24 87.16 -31.11
N ARG A 330 8.39 87.43 -31.74
CA ARG A 330 9.09 88.73 -31.72
C ARG A 330 9.06 89.38 -33.10
#